data_AF-A0A2N2J0F7-F1
#
_entry.id   AF-A0A2N2J0F7-F1
#
_cell.length_a   1.000
_cell.length_b   1.000
_cell.length_c   1.000
_cell.angle_alpha   90.00
_cell.angle_beta   90.00
_cell.angle_gamma   90.00
#
_symmetry.space_group_name_H-M   'P 1'
#
loop_
_entity.id
_entity.type
_entity.pdbx_description
1 polymer ?
#
loop_
_entity_poly.entity_id
_entity_poly.type
_entity_poly.pdbx_seq_one_letter_code
_entity_poly.pdbx_strand_id
1 'polypeptide(L)'
;MSKIKNYFIFTLIALIVCPFIAFAQSSVNPEQNPAVVKKNVKKPAGKVVEQPKSAQAITPLELNLGTINIDKSGEGSFLLKNSGSRAIDWSTGGPEGWESIEKQKLSGVLKNNSDSLRVEIRLLPKESEDKQKIASNYNNVEMKLEAGGGKLVCRKEFPGGAHKETIKINSSDGQKIIFVTFIIGYTQKSPQINLNPLRLDMGSVLPEKIVSKKIIASNSGREMLTWSVAVKKHEIEDKPASLNKGRYISFLNEEVRGSGVYAVPGHMKESFEFVGKWMENEGYPTGAEGENLVKIHFSGTGIILYLLTGHKEANMALSLDKNVIDDNKLFKDWKERKGELIVAKDLTDGPHILTITGRDNHLGLEGIRILGDNIAYFPYGSIKIVPNSGAITRQTNYLNVSLNTAQMSPGYYMDHIVFNTNGGEAIVEVSAEVLPDNTLKVVDIYRYYNGTDYLFTDNPQSEARRLIQNNYVKEGIAFRLFKPGTPGTIGFYRWYNPQSRSHFYHYDSSGGKKDLRGYIFEGSIGNIATSRLTNTRELYRWYNSKTGHYFYSTDIQGGAINKKAYRFDGIAGYVK
;
A
#
# COMPACT_ATOMS: atom_id res chain seq x y z
N MET A 1 -10.06 -40.60 44.18
CA MET A 1 -9.79 -41.94 43.61
C MET A 1 -10.02 -41.84 42.10
N SER A 2 -9.16 -42.20 41.16
CA SER A 2 -7.79 -42.70 41.14
C SER A 2 -7.18 -42.29 39.78
N LYS A 3 -5.89 -41.93 39.79
CA LYS A 3 -5.02 -41.89 38.60
C LYS A 3 -4.91 -43.30 37.99
N ILE A 4 -4.54 -43.41 36.71
CA ILE A 4 -3.57 -44.40 36.20
C ILE A 4 -2.99 -43.89 34.87
N LYS A 5 -1.67 -43.68 34.90
CA LYS A 5 -0.72 -43.72 33.77
C LYS A 5 -0.32 -45.19 33.55
N ASN A 6 0.07 -45.57 32.33
CA ASN A 6 1.27 -46.35 31.97
C ASN A 6 1.14 -46.94 30.54
N TYR A 7 2.00 -46.67 29.55
CA TYR A 7 3.45 -46.90 29.34
C TYR A 7 3.68 -48.08 28.36
N PHE A 8 4.37 -47.79 27.24
CA PHE A 8 5.40 -48.58 26.53
C PHE A 8 5.07 -49.86 25.74
N ILE A 9 5.60 -49.92 24.49
CA ILE A 9 6.61 -50.87 23.93
C ILE A 9 6.69 -50.57 22.40
N PHE A 10 7.74 -49.94 21.86
CA PHE A 10 9.04 -50.47 21.38
C PHE A 10 8.99 -51.61 20.35
N THR A 11 9.33 -51.30 19.10
CA THR A 11 10.11 -52.19 18.22
C THR A 11 11.14 -51.37 17.43
N LEU A 12 12.31 -51.99 17.30
CA LEU A 12 13.63 -51.49 16.95
C LEU A 12 14.11 -52.23 15.69
N ILE A 13 15.21 -51.74 15.09
CA ILE A 13 16.25 -52.38 14.25
C ILE A 13 16.25 -51.82 12.80
N ALA A 14 17.11 -50.84 12.46
CA ALA A 14 18.56 -50.90 12.11
C ALA A 14 18.78 -51.44 10.67
N LEU A 15 19.71 -51.02 9.81
CA LEU A 15 21.05 -50.41 9.85
C LEU A 15 21.22 -49.64 8.50
N ILE A 16 22.06 -48.60 8.39
CA ILE A 16 23.44 -48.71 7.90
C ILE A 16 24.29 -47.56 8.47
N VAL A 17 25.47 -47.95 8.93
CA VAL A 17 26.54 -47.22 9.60
C VAL A 17 27.72 -47.12 8.63
N CYS A 18 28.44 -45.99 8.60
CA CYS A 18 29.90 -45.93 8.80
C CYS A 18 30.48 -44.50 8.72
N PRO A 19 31.64 -44.23 9.38
CA PRO A 19 31.74 -43.11 10.34
C PRO A 19 33.06 -42.30 10.31
N PHE A 20 33.19 -41.36 11.27
CA PHE A 20 34.39 -40.70 11.84
C PHE A 20 35.19 -39.71 10.93
N ILE A 21 35.84 -38.65 11.42
CA ILE A 21 36.62 -38.44 12.66
C ILE A 21 36.54 -36.97 13.13
N ALA A 22 36.67 -36.78 14.45
CA ALA A 22 36.74 -35.51 15.18
C ALA A 22 38.18 -35.17 15.64
N PHE A 23 38.40 -33.90 16.03
CA PHE A 23 39.55 -33.32 16.78
C PHE A 23 40.92 -33.32 16.06
N ALA A 24 41.85 -32.37 16.22
CA ALA A 24 42.17 -31.45 17.32
C ALA A 24 42.98 -30.21 16.84
N GLN A 25 43.08 -29.18 17.71
CA GLN A 25 44.07 -28.10 17.66
C GLN A 25 45.48 -28.61 18.02
N SER A 26 46.53 -28.06 17.39
CA SER A 26 47.64 -27.29 18.03
C SER A 26 49.00 -27.36 17.31
N SER A 27 49.66 -26.20 17.23
CA SER A 27 51.10 -25.86 17.16
C SER A 27 52.11 -26.73 16.37
N VAL A 28 52.87 -26.10 15.46
CA VAL A 28 54.14 -26.66 14.95
C VAL A 28 55.20 -25.57 14.70
N ASN A 29 56.42 -25.82 15.22
CA ASN A 29 57.75 -25.34 14.80
C ASN A 29 58.79 -26.31 15.43
N PRO A 30 60.09 -26.43 15.04
CA PRO A 30 60.84 -26.07 13.81
C PRO A 30 61.82 -27.21 13.29
N GLU A 31 62.72 -26.87 12.33
CA GLU A 31 64.01 -27.51 11.87
C GLU A 31 63.99 -28.72 10.90
N GLN A 32 64.94 -28.98 9.96
CA GLN A 32 66.07 -28.31 9.28
C GLN A 32 66.47 -29.17 8.02
N ASN A 33 67.27 -28.60 7.11
CA ASN A 33 67.67 -29.04 5.75
C ASN A 33 68.50 -30.34 5.62
N PRO A 34 68.79 -30.80 4.37
CA PRO A 34 70.10 -30.49 3.78
C PRO A 34 70.11 -30.14 2.27
N ALA A 35 71.21 -29.51 1.86
CA ALA A 35 71.54 -29.01 0.52
C ALA A 35 72.02 -30.10 -0.47
N VAL A 36 72.08 -29.80 -1.78
CA VAL A 36 73.17 -30.19 -2.72
C VAL A 36 73.02 -29.50 -4.11
N VAL A 37 74.07 -28.72 -4.44
CA VAL A 37 74.87 -28.60 -5.69
C VAL A 37 74.28 -28.11 -7.04
N LYS A 38 75.03 -27.13 -7.55
CA LYS A 38 75.10 -26.42 -8.85
C LYS A 38 75.02 -27.30 -10.12
N LYS A 39 74.38 -26.76 -11.17
CA LYS A 39 74.80 -26.93 -12.57
C LYS A 39 74.97 -25.59 -13.27
N ASN A 40 76.19 -25.34 -13.76
CA ASN A 40 76.55 -24.28 -14.69
C ASN A 40 76.07 -24.64 -16.11
N VAL A 41 75.39 -23.72 -16.78
CA VAL A 41 75.41 -23.62 -18.26
C VAL A 41 75.52 -22.14 -18.65
N LYS A 42 76.62 -21.81 -19.33
CA LYS A 42 76.94 -20.51 -19.93
C LYS A 42 76.08 -20.23 -21.17
N LYS A 43 75.69 -18.97 -21.40
CA LYS A 43 75.61 -18.30 -22.73
C LYS A 43 75.17 -16.83 -22.60
N PRO A 44 75.44 -15.97 -23.59
CA PRO A 44 76.69 -15.28 -23.87
C PRO A 44 76.64 -13.80 -23.43
N ALA A 45 77.80 -13.13 -23.43
CA ALA A 45 77.93 -11.70 -23.22
C ALA A 45 77.19 -10.92 -24.33
N GLY A 46 76.02 -10.40 -24.00
CA GLY A 46 75.34 -9.35 -24.76
C GLY A 46 75.72 -7.99 -24.19
N LYS A 47 76.22 -7.09 -25.03
CA LYS A 47 76.54 -5.70 -24.69
C LYS A 47 75.38 -5.08 -23.91
N VAL A 48 75.65 -4.64 -22.68
CA VAL A 48 74.81 -3.69 -21.95
C VAL A 48 74.83 -2.40 -22.76
N VAL A 49 73.77 -2.16 -23.53
CA VAL A 49 73.42 -0.81 -23.92
C VAL A 49 72.85 -0.19 -22.65
N GLU A 50 73.65 0.63 -21.96
CA GLU A 50 73.13 1.49 -20.91
C GLU A 50 72.01 2.34 -21.52
N GLN A 51 70.76 1.98 -21.22
CA GLN A 51 69.66 2.94 -21.34
C GLN A 51 69.97 4.06 -20.34
N PRO A 52 69.89 5.34 -20.75
CA PRO A 52 70.16 6.45 -19.85
C PRO A 52 69.22 6.33 -18.65
N LYS A 53 69.78 6.24 -17.44
CA LYS A 53 69.00 6.32 -16.20
C LYS A 53 68.26 7.66 -16.23
N SER A 54 66.93 7.58 -16.38
CA SER A 54 66.05 8.76 -16.29
C SER A 54 66.35 9.49 -14.98
N ALA A 55 66.60 10.79 -15.09
CA ALA A 55 66.96 11.65 -13.97
C ALA A 55 65.75 11.92 -13.05
N GLN A 56 64.53 11.81 -13.58
CA GLN A 56 63.31 11.94 -12.80
C GLN A 56 63.04 10.68 -11.96
N ALA A 57 62.56 10.82 -10.72
CA ALA A 57 62.01 9.74 -9.91
C ALA A 57 60.61 10.14 -9.44
N ILE A 58 59.64 9.23 -9.53
CA ILE A 58 58.29 9.44 -9.00
C ILE A 58 58.05 8.42 -7.90
N THR A 59 57.62 8.87 -6.72
CA THR A 59 57.39 7.99 -5.57
C THR A 59 56.11 8.41 -4.84
N PRO A 60 55.18 7.47 -4.56
CA PRO A 60 55.17 6.07 -5.00
C PRO A 60 54.89 5.92 -6.51
N LEU A 61 54.97 4.71 -7.07
CA LEU A 61 54.48 4.44 -8.44
C LEU A 61 52.99 4.07 -8.47
N GLU A 62 52.44 3.71 -7.31
CA GLU A 62 51.03 3.38 -7.11
C GLU A 62 50.54 4.02 -5.81
N LEU A 63 49.40 4.72 -5.90
CA LEU A 63 48.78 5.43 -4.80
C LEU A 63 47.40 4.84 -4.52
N ASN A 64 47.20 4.31 -3.31
CA ASN A 64 45.89 3.79 -2.87
C ASN A 64 45.14 4.88 -2.10
N LEU A 65 44.03 5.34 -2.65
CA LEU A 65 43.18 6.40 -2.09
C LEU A 65 42.07 5.86 -1.17
N GLY A 66 41.98 4.54 -1.01
CA GLY A 66 41.02 3.87 -0.12
C GLY A 66 39.59 3.85 -0.67
N THR A 67 38.62 3.72 0.25
CA THR A 67 37.19 3.66 -0.08
C THR A 67 36.58 5.05 -0.15
N ILE A 68 35.92 5.32 -1.28
CA ILE A 68 35.27 6.59 -1.63
C ILE A 68 33.76 6.41 -1.50
N ASN A 69 33.14 7.31 -0.73
CA ASN A 69 31.68 7.38 -0.53
C ASN A 69 31.21 8.82 -0.81
N ILE A 70 29.90 9.07 -0.80
CA ILE A 70 29.34 10.41 -1.05
C ILE A 70 29.91 11.48 -0.09
N ASP A 71 30.20 11.09 1.15
CA ASP A 71 30.72 11.98 2.19
C ASP A 71 32.24 11.84 2.42
N LYS A 72 32.92 10.99 1.65
CA LYS A 72 34.34 10.67 1.86
C LYS A 72 35.11 10.67 0.56
N SER A 73 35.96 11.68 0.37
CA SER A 73 36.97 11.73 -0.68
C SER A 73 38.19 10.87 -0.32
N GLY A 74 38.95 10.51 -1.35
CA GLY A 74 40.24 9.85 -1.23
C GLY A 74 41.33 10.79 -1.72
N GLU A 75 42.39 10.93 -0.94
CA GLU A 75 43.45 11.89 -1.21
C GLU A 75 44.83 11.28 -1.01
N GLY A 76 45.79 11.73 -1.81
CA GLY A 76 47.19 11.41 -1.65
C GLY A 76 48.06 12.21 -2.60
N SER A 77 49.35 11.92 -2.64
CA SER A 77 50.28 12.69 -3.45
C SER A 77 51.44 11.85 -3.98
N PHE A 78 51.86 12.17 -5.20
CA PHE A 78 53.11 11.68 -5.78
C PHE A 78 54.21 12.72 -5.59
N LEU A 79 55.40 12.28 -5.18
CA LEU A 79 56.59 13.11 -5.15
C LEU A 79 57.33 12.97 -6.48
N LEU A 80 57.49 14.08 -7.20
CA LEU A 80 58.27 14.20 -8.43
C LEU A 80 59.64 14.78 -8.09
N LYS A 81 60.70 13.97 -8.17
CA LYS A 81 62.06 14.39 -7.85
C LYS A 81 62.93 14.39 -9.11
N ASN A 82 63.67 15.47 -9.34
CA ASN A 82 64.73 15.50 -10.34
C ASN A 82 66.08 15.22 -9.66
N SER A 83 66.81 14.21 -10.14
CA SER A 83 68.15 13.83 -9.66
C SER A 83 69.25 14.14 -10.68
N GLY A 84 68.91 14.80 -11.79
CA GLY A 84 69.83 15.25 -12.83
C GLY A 84 70.21 16.71 -12.68
N SER A 85 71.22 17.14 -13.45
CA SER A 85 71.75 18.51 -13.43
C SER A 85 70.99 19.50 -14.31
N ARG A 86 70.02 19.04 -15.11
CA ARG A 86 69.19 19.87 -16.02
C ARG A 86 67.76 19.92 -15.53
N ALA A 87 67.09 21.04 -15.77
CA ALA A 87 65.66 21.18 -15.51
C ALA A 87 64.86 20.18 -16.36
N ILE A 88 63.82 19.57 -15.76
CA ILE A 88 62.91 18.65 -16.45
C ILE A 88 61.53 19.31 -16.53
N ASP A 89 61.08 19.56 -17.76
CA ASP A 89 59.70 19.94 -18.03
C ASP A 89 58.83 18.67 -18.01
N TRP A 90 57.72 18.72 -17.29
CA TRP A 90 56.77 17.60 -17.21
C TRP A 90 55.35 18.07 -17.48
N SER A 91 54.52 17.16 -18.01
CA SER A 91 53.10 17.41 -18.24
C SER A 91 52.25 16.15 -18.12
N THR A 92 50.97 16.32 -17.80
CA THR A 92 49.97 15.25 -17.83
C THR A 92 48.64 15.77 -18.36
N GLY A 93 47.94 14.91 -19.10
CA GLY A 93 46.55 15.12 -19.51
C GLY A 93 45.53 14.55 -18.52
N GLY A 94 46.00 14.02 -17.39
CA GLY A 94 45.18 13.29 -16.43
C GLY A 94 45.07 11.80 -16.76
N PRO A 95 44.15 11.10 -16.06
CA PRO A 95 43.94 9.66 -16.25
C PRO A 95 43.35 9.31 -17.63
N GLU A 96 43.74 8.16 -18.17
CA GLU A 96 43.34 7.72 -19.51
C GLU A 96 41.83 7.42 -19.61
N GLY A 97 41.18 7.98 -20.63
CA GLY A 97 39.74 7.79 -20.87
C GLY A 97 38.82 8.61 -19.96
N TRP A 98 39.34 9.61 -19.25
CA TRP A 98 38.53 10.59 -18.51
C TRP A 98 38.35 11.88 -19.31
N GLU A 99 37.20 12.52 -19.13
CA GLU A 99 36.89 13.80 -19.76
C GLU A 99 37.45 14.95 -18.91
N SER A 100 38.33 15.78 -19.49
CA SER A 100 38.87 16.98 -18.83
C SER A 100 37.92 18.16 -19.07
N ILE A 101 37.50 18.83 -17.99
CA ILE A 101 36.47 19.88 -18.02
C ILE A 101 36.92 21.11 -18.83
N GLU A 102 38.21 21.45 -18.81
CA GLU A 102 38.74 22.67 -19.44
C GLU A 102 39.70 22.39 -20.62
N LYS A 103 39.84 21.13 -21.07
CA LYS A 103 40.85 20.67 -22.06
C LYS A 103 42.31 21.10 -21.75
N GLN A 104 42.58 21.50 -20.51
CA GLN A 104 43.91 21.91 -20.06
C GLN A 104 44.77 20.68 -19.74
N LYS A 105 46.08 20.81 -19.94
CA LYS A 105 47.09 19.88 -19.42
C LYS A 105 47.72 20.50 -18.20
N LEU A 106 48.00 19.69 -17.18
CA LEU A 106 48.78 20.13 -16.03
C LEU A 106 50.26 19.98 -16.38
N SER A 107 51.07 21.01 -16.16
CA SER A 107 52.51 21.00 -16.47
C SER A 107 53.31 21.77 -15.45
N GLY A 108 54.59 21.42 -15.30
CA GLY A 108 55.52 22.09 -14.39
C GLY A 108 56.98 21.89 -14.79
N VAL A 109 57.89 22.58 -14.09
CA VAL A 109 59.34 22.56 -14.37
C VAL A 109 60.12 22.19 -13.10
N LEU A 110 60.87 21.08 -13.14
CA LEU A 110 61.69 20.60 -12.03
C LEU A 110 63.15 21.10 -12.18
N LYS A 111 63.46 22.30 -11.67
CA LYS A 111 64.78 22.93 -11.86
C LYS A 111 65.90 22.42 -10.95
N ASN A 112 65.61 22.08 -9.68
CA ASN A 112 66.51 21.44 -8.69
C ASN A 112 65.76 20.94 -7.43
N ASN A 113 64.42 21.02 -7.42
CA ASN A 113 63.57 20.75 -6.26
C ASN A 113 62.66 19.54 -6.51
N SER A 114 62.09 18.98 -5.45
CA SER A 114 60.96 18.07 -5.55
C SER A 114 59.65 18.84 -5.68
N ASP A 115 58.77 18.40 -6.57
CA ASP A 115 57.39 18.87 -6.68
C ASP A 115 56.42 17.78 -6.22
N SER A 116 55.20 18.16 -5.85
CA SER A 116 54.16 17.23 -5.40
C SER A 116 52.94 17.31 -6.30
N LEU A 117 52.55 16.17 -6.88
CA LEU A 117 51.29 16.02 -7.59
C LEU A 117 50.26 15.45 -6.62
N ARG A 118 49.41 16.32 -6.08
CA ARG A 118 48.27 15.91 -5.24
C ARG A 118 47.16 15.34 -6.11
N VAL A 119 46.60 14.23 -5.67
CA VAL A 119 45.45 13.56 -6.30
C VAL A 119 44.34 13.49 -5.27
N GLU A 120 43.18 14.03 -5.63
CA GLU A 120 41.94 13.94 -4.87
C GLU A 120 40.88 13.28 -5.75
N ILE A 121 40.12 12.32 -5.21
CA ILE A 121 39.01 11.67 -5.89
C ILE A 121 37.75 11.76 -5.04
N ARG A 122 36.62 12.11 -5.66
CA ARG A 122 35.33 12.24 -4.99
C ARG A 122 34.16 11.81 -5.87
N LEU A 123 33.06 11.42 -5.24
CA LEU A 123 31.79 11.19 -5.92
C LEU A 123 31.05 12.53 -6.08
N LEU A 124 30.47 12.74 -7.26
CA LEU A 124 29.56 13.87 -7.50
C LEU A 124 28.13 13.45 -7.16
N PRO A 125 27.34 14.30 -6.49
CA PRO A 125 25.91 14.06 -6.30
C PRO A 125 25.22 13.87 -7.65
N LYS A 126 24.32 12.89 -7.75
CA LYS A 126 23.40 12.84 -8.89
C LYS A 126 22.34 13.92 -8.65
N GLU A 127 22.37 15.00 -9.43
CA GLU A 127 21.29 15.99 -9.43
C GLU A 127 19.98 15.27 -9.79
N SER A 128 18.93 15.59 -9.03
CA SER A 128 17.65 14.89 -9.02
C SER A 128 16.75 15.23 -10.22
N GLU A 129 17.32 15.51 -11.38
CA GLU A 129 16.61 15.97 -12.57
C GLU A 129 16.93 15.05 -13.77
N ASP A 130 16.47 13.80 -13.66
CA ASP A 130 15.87 13.05 -14.77
C ASP A 130 15.65 11.60 -14.30
N LYS A 131 14.47 11.34 -13.72
CA LYS A 131 14.03 10.02 -13.29
C LYS A 131 13.74 9.05 -14.46
N GLN A 132 14.16 9.38 -15.68
CA GLN A 132 14.02 8.53 -16.87
C GLN A 132 15.27 7.71 -17.19
N LYS A 133 16.44 7.98 -16.59
CA LYS A 133 17.56 7.04 -16.64
C LYS A 133 17.47 6.05 -15.49
N ILE A 134 16.87 4.91 -15.82
CA ILE A 134 17.00 3.62 -15.11
C ILE A 134 18.34 3.56 -14.39
N ALA A 135 18.28 3.30 -13.07
CA ALA A 135 19.38 2.88 -12.19
C ALA A 135 20.71 2.59 -12.92
N SER A 136 21.46 3.63 -13.27
CA SER A 136 22.84 3.42 -13.68
C SER A 136 23.58 3.03 -12.40
N ASN A 137 24.06 1.78 -12.35
CA ASN A 137 24.99 1.31 -11.31
C ASN A 137 26.33 2.09 -11.33
N TYR A 138 26.43 3.06 -12.23
CA TYR A 138 27.56 3.94 -12.44
C TYR A 138 27.41 5.22 -11.62
N ASN A 139 28.52 5.64 -11.00
CA ASN A 139 28.66 6.82 -10.19
C ASN A 139 29.50 7.83 -10.97
N ASN A 140 29.12 9.11 -10.91
CA ASN A 140 29.91 10.20 -11.47
C ASN A 140 31.09 10.46 -10.53
N VAL A 141 32.30 10.20 -11.01
CA VAL A 141 33.52 10.38 -10.24
C VAL A 141 34.30 11.55 -10.80
N GLU A 142 34.80 12.40 -9.92
CA GLU A 142 35.69 13.50 -10.24
C GLU A 142 37.07 13.23 -9.64
N MET A 143 38.11 13.28 -10.48
CA MET A 143 39.50 13.25 -10.05
C MET A 143 40.13 14.62 -10.30
N LYS A 144 40.71 15.17 -9.24
CA LYS A 144 41.37 16.47 -9.23
C LYS A 144 42.87 16.28 -9.01
N LEU A 145 43.66 16.86 -9.90
CA LEU A 145 45.12 16.83 -9.89
C LEU A 145 45.65 18.24 -9.68
N GLU A 146 46.55 18.43 -8.71
CA GLU A 146 47.14 19.73 -8.38
C GLU A 146 48.66 19.64 -8.23
N ALA A 147 49.38 20.57 -8.87
CA ALA A 147 50.83 20.72 -8.74
C ALA A 147 51.25 22.14 -9.10
N GLY A 148 52.24 22.71 -8.38
CA GLY A 148 52.84 24.01 -8.72
C GLY A 148 51.88 25.19 -8.91
N GLY A 149 50.69 25.15 -8.30
CA GLY A 149 49.62 26.16 -8.46
C GLY A 149 48.67 25.92 -9.64
N GLY A 150 48.95 24.94 -10.50
CA GLY A 150 48.04 24.46 -11.54
C GLY A 150 47.07 23.41 -11.03
N LYS A 151 45.89 23.33 -11.67
CA LYS A 151 44.83 22.37 -11.33
C LYS A 151 44.26 21.75 -12.61
N LEU A 152 44.00 20.45 -12.57
CA LEU A 152 43.31 19.71 -13.63
C LEU A 152 42.18 18.89 -13.01
N VAL A 153 40.98 18.99 -13.58
CA VAL A 153 39.79 18.25 -13.12
C VAL A 153 39.29 17.36 -14.25
N CYS A 154 39.19 16.07 -13.97
CA CYS A 154 38.74 15.05 -14.89
C CYS A 154 37.51 14.32 -14.34
N ARG A 155 36.59 13.92 -15.22
CA ARG A 155 35.37 13.17 -14.87
C ARG A 155 35.22 11.89 -15.67
N LYS A 156 34.67 10.85 -15.03
CA LYS A 156 34.33 9.57 -15.67
C LYS A 156 33.30 8.82 -14.82
N GLU A 157 32.48 8.01 -15.48
CA GLU A 157 31.50 7.15 -14.82
C GLU A 157 32.12 5.80 -14.43
N PHE A 158 31.84 5.34 -13.20
CA PHE A 158 32.34 4.07 -12.68
C PHE A 158 31.27 3.24 -11.98
N PRO A 159 31.24 1.91 -12.18
CA PRO A 159 30.41 1.04 -11.34
C PRO A 159 30.97 0.98 -9.90
N GLY A 160 30.16 0.53 -8.93
CA GLY A 160 30.67 0.22 -7.59
C GLY A 160 31.75 -0.89 -7.64
N GLY A 161 32.75 -0.82 -6.74
CA GLY A 161 33.85 -1.81 -6.68
C GLY A 161 35.25 -1.19 -6.69
N ALA A 162 36.27 -2.06 -6.82
CA ALA A 162 37.68 -1.67 -6.84
C ALA A 162 38.12 -1.26 -8.25
N HIS A 163 38.83 -0.15 -8.36
CA HIS A 163 39.28 0.45 -9.61
C HIS A 163 40.77 0.77 -9.57
N LYS A 164 41.41 0.71 -10.73
CA LYS A 164 42.82 1.07 -10.94
C LYS A 164 42.93 1.90 -12.21
N GLU A 165 43.33 3.15 -12.05
CA GLU A 165 43.45 4.10 -13.15
C GLU A 165 44.91 4.48 -13.40
N THR A 166 45.21 4.79 -14.66
CA THR A 166 46.56 5.04 -15.15
C THR A 166 46.72 6.53 -15.48
N ILE A 167 47.75 7.18 -14.93
CA ILE A 167 48.12 8.56 -15.28
C ILE A 167 49.48 8.55 -15.97
N LYS A 168 49.53 9.12 -17.18
CA LYS A 168 50.77 9.27 -17.95
C LYS A 168 51.41 10.62 -17.63
N ILE A 169 52.66 10.59 -17.18
CA ILE A 169 53.51 11.77 -16.94
C ILE A 169 54.51 11.83 -18.09
N ASN A 170 54.38 12.83 -18.95
CA ASN A 170 55.31 13.08 -20.05
C ASN A 170 56.38 14.05 -19.57
N SER A 171 57.64 13.63 -19.61
CA SER A 171 58.78 14.47 -19.26
C SER A 171 59.79 14.52 -20.41
N SER A 172 60.65 15.52 -20.40
CA SER A 172 61.73 15.64 -21.40
C SER A 172 62.72 14.46 -21.39
N ASP A 173 62.77 13.68 -20.30
CA ASP A 173 63.61 12.48 -20.15
C ASP A 173 62.87 11.16 -20.39
N GLY A 174 61.59 11.20 -20.79
CA GLY A 174 60.76 10.05 -21.11
C GLY A 174 59.36 10.10 -20.50
N GLN A 175 58.50 9.19 -20.93
CA GLN A 175 57.16 9.02 -20.36
C GLN A 175 57.21 8.05 -19.18
N LYS A 176 56.58 8.43 -18.06
CA LYS A 176 56.35 7.57 -16.90
C LYS A 176 54.88 7.32 -16.69
N ILE A 177 54.58 6.16 -16.13
CA ILE A 177 53.22 5.73 -15.80
C ILE A 177 53.12 5.57 -14.30
N ILE A 178 52.10 6.18 -13.70
CA ILE A 178 51.73 6.00 -12.30
C ILE A 178 50.30 5.50 -12.20
N PHE A 179 50.00 4.80 -11.11
CA PHE A 179 48.69 4.19 -10.88
C PHE A 179 48.00 4.78 -9.67
N VAL A 180 46.69 4.94 -9.78
CA VAL A 180 45.82 5.33 -8.66
C VAL A 180 44.80 4.23 -8.45
N THR A 181 44.72 3.67 -7.24
CA THR A 181 43.74 2.66 -6.86
C THR A 181 42.75 3.21 -5.84
N PHE A 182 41.49 2.85 -5.98
CA PHE A 182 40.41 3.28 -5.08
C PHE A 182 39.24 2.30 -5.13
N ILE A 183 38.39 2.29 -4.11
CA ILE A 183 37.18 1.49 -4.05
C ILE A 183 35.99 2.42 -4.00
N ILE A 184 35.08 2.35 -4.96
CA ILE A 184 33.79 3.04 -4.88
C ILE A 184 32.85 2.20 -4.02
N GLY A 185 32.47 2.71 -2.86
CA GLY A 185 31.45 2.10 -2.03
C GLY A 185 30.12 2.04 -2.77
N TYR A 186 29.41 0.92 -2.65
CA TYR A 186 28.06 0.82 -3.20
C TYR A 186 27.17 1.88 -2.53
N THR A 187 26.62 2.81 -3.29
CA THR A 187 25.54 3.69 -2.82
C THR A 187 24.34 2.80 -2.51
N GLN A 188 24.19 2.39 -1.25
CA GLN A 188 23.02 1.64 -0.82
C GLN A 188 21.81 2.58 -0.91
N LYS A 189 20.68 2.07 -1.42
CA LYS A 189 19.44 2.84 -1.41
C LYS A 189 19.09 3.11 0.05
N SER A 190 19.03 4.39 0.44
CA SER A 190 18.70 4.83 1.79
C SER A 190 17.39 4.20 2.28
N PRO A 191 17.19 4.05 3.61
CA PRO A 191 15.95 3.52 4.16
C PRO A 191 14.75 4.28 3.61
N GLN A 192 13.72 3.56 3.15
CA GLN A 192 12.52 4.17 2.60
C GLN A 192 11.31 3.34 2.99
N ILE A 193 10.44 3.92 3.82
CA ILE A 193 9.22 3.24 4.27
C ILE A 193 8.17 3.21 3.15
N ASN A 194 7.60 2.03 2.95
CA ASN A 194 6.43 1.80 2.11
C ASN A 194 5.28 1.35 3.01
N LEU A 195 4.18 2.09 2.99
CA LEU A 195 2.98 1.85 3.80
C LEU A 195 1.82 1.43 2.90
N ASN A 196 1.05 0.42 3.31
CA ASN A 196 -0.14 -0.04 2.62
C ASN A 196 -1.24 -0.41 3.63
N PRO A 197 -2.45 0.20 3.59
CA PRO A 197 -2.85 1.27 2.67
C PRO A 197 -2.28 2.63 3.07
N LEU A 198 -2.30 3.59 2.12
CA LEU A 198 -2.02 5.00 2.39
C LEU A 198 -3.25 5.76 2.93
N ARG A 199 -4.45 5.22 2.70
CA ARG A 199 -5.72 5.72 3.22
C ARG A 199 -6.47 4.56 3.87
N LEU A 200 -6.61 4.63 5.18
CA LEU A 200 -7.23 3.60 6.01
C LEU A 200 -8.68 4.00 6.30
N ASP A 201 -9.61 3.31 5.65
CA ASP A 201 -11.04 3.45 5.92
C ASP A 201 -11.46 2.46 7.04
N MET A 202 -11.89 3.00 8.17
CA MET A 202 -12.42 2.22 9.30
C MET A 202 -13.89 1.83 9.07
N GLY A 203 -14.53 2.36 8.03
CA GLY A 203 -15.91 2.11 7.64
C GLY A 203 -16.93 2.88 8.49
N SER A 204 -18.20 2.46 8.37
CA SER A 204 -19.29 2.93 9.20
C SER A 204 -19.33 2.16 10.53
N VAL A 205 -19.17 2.88 11.64
CA VAL A 205 -19.02 2.31 12.98
C VAL A 205 -20.14 2.83 13.88
N LEU A 206 -20.81 1.92 14.60
CA LEU A 206 -21.79 2.31 15.63
C LEU A 206 -21.08 2.89 16.85
N PRO A 207 -21.73 3.79 17.61
CA PRO A 207 -21.16 4.31 18.86
C PRO A 207 -20.82 3.20 19.86
N GLU A 208 -19.83 3.47 20.72
CA GLU A 208 -19.33 2.53 21.74
C GLU A 208 -18.76 1.20 21.19
N LYS A 209 -18.41 1.16 19.90
CA LYS A 209 -17.73 0.02 19.28
C LYS A 209 -16.24 0.27 19.11
N ILE A 210 -15.49 -0.83 19.12
CA ILE A 210 -14.10 -0.88 18.74
C ILE A 210 -13.98 -1.62 17.41
N VAL A 211 -13.38 -0.98 16.43
CA VAL A 211 -13.02 -1.59 15.14
C VAL A 211 -11.51 -1.58 14.98
N SER A 212 -10.95 -2.54 14.26
CA SER A 212 -9.50 -2.61 14.00
C SER A 212 -9.19 -2.95 12.55
N LYS A 213 -8.17 -2.30 12.00
CA LYS A 213 -7.64 -2.51 10.64
C LYS A 213 -6.12 -2.58 10.69
N LYS A 214 -5.49 -3.01 9.59
CA LYS A 214 -4.03 -3.19 9.52
C LYS A 214 -3.37 -2.21 8.57
N ILE A 215 -2.19 -1.74 8.95
CA ILE A 215 -1.24 -1.09 8.05
C ILE A 215 -0.04 -2.01 7.91
N ILE A 216 0.34 -2.27 6.67
CA ILE A 216 1.53 -3.03 6.30
C ILE A 216 2.66 -2.04 6.07
N ALA A 217 3.75 -2.21 6.81
CA ALA A 217 4.96 -1.41 6.69
C ALA A 217 6.10 -2.27 6.13
N SER A 218 6.77 -1.79 5.09
CA SER A 218 7.93 -2.45 4.48
C SER A 218 9.03 -1.44 4.19
N ASN A 219 10.26 -1.91 4.03
CA ASN A 219 11.41 -1.08 3.68
C ASN A 219 11.79 -1.37 2.22
N SER A 220 11.74 -0.35 1.37
CA SER A 220 12.20 -0.45 -0.02
C SER A 220 13.64 0.01 -0.22
N GLY A 221 14.30 0.44 0.85
CA GLY A 221 15.74 0.68 0.92
C GLY A 221 16.53 -0.61 1.19
N ARG A 222 17.86 -0.48 1.27
CA ARG A 222 18.77 -1.60 1.60
C ARG A 222 19.33 -1.53 3.01
N GLU A 223 19.37 -0.34 3.59
CA GLU A 223 19.76 -0.10 4.98
C GLU A 223 18.59 -0.33 5.94
N MET A 224 18.88 -0.54 7.22
CA MET A 224 17.84 -0.73 8.25
C MET A 224 16.97 0.53 8.38
N LEU A 225 15.67 0.37 8.19
CA LEU A 225 14.68 1.40 8.47
C LEU A 225 14.25 1.31 9.93
N THR A 226 14.37 2.40 10.67
CA THR A 226 13.76 2.55 12.00
C THR A 226 12.57 3.48 11.90
N TRP A 227 11.50 3.17 12.61
CA TRP A 227 10.25 3.93 12.53
C TRP A 227 9.56 4.02 13.89
N SER A 228 8.84 5.12 14.09
CA SER A 228 7.95 5.33 15.22
C SER A 228 6.70 6.07 14.75
N VAL A 229 5.60 5.88 15.48
CA VAL A 229 4.32 6.48 15.13
C VAL A 229 3.65 7.09 16.37
N ALA A 230 3.12 8.29 16.18
CA ALA A 230 2.32 8.98 17.17
C ALA A 230 1.03 9.49 16.53
N VAL A 231 -0.07 9.39 17.26
CA VAL A 231 -1.33 10.04 16.89
C VAL A 231 -1.21 11.51 17.28
N LYS A 232 -1.50 12.41 16.33
CA LYS A 232 -1.41 13.85 16.58
C LYS A 232 -2.49 14.28 17.57
N LYS A 233 -2.13 15.14 18.52
CA LYS A 233 -3.10 15.81 19.39
C LYS A 233 -3.53 17.10 18.70
N HIS A 234 -4.84 17.25 18.48
CA HIS A 234 -5.45 18.47 17.94
C HIS A 234 -6.08 19.26 19.10
N GLU A 235 -5.97 20.58 19.07
CA GLU A 235 -6.66 21.47 20.02
C GLU A 235 -8.16 21.52 19.70
N ILE A 236 -8.99 21.94 20.66
CA ILE A 236 -10.47 21.89 20.54
C ILE A 236 -10.99 22.74 19.36
N GLU A 237 -10.25 23.77 18.97
CA GLU A 237 -10.59 24.67 17.86
C GLU A 237 -9.95 24.26 16.52
N ASP A 238 -9.06 23.26 16.52
CA ASP A 238 -8.41 22.77 15.31
C ASP A 238 -9.45 22.10 14.41
N LYS A 239 -9.58 22.63 13.20
CA LYS A 239 -10.31 21.98 12.10
C LYS A 239 -9.29 21.50 11.07
N PRO A 240 -9.56 20.37 10.38
CA PRO A 240 -8.76 19.96 9.24
C PRO A 240 -8.55 21.12 8.27
N ALA A 241 -7.31 21.34 7.85
CA ALA A 241 -6.97 22.39 6.88
C ALA A 241 -7.88 22.28 5.65
N SER A 242 -8.27 23.43 5.10
CA SER A 242 -9.41 23.57 4.17
C SER A 242 -9.24 22.96 2.78
N LEU A 243 -8.08 22.41 2.43
CA LEU A 243 -7.92 21.69 1.17
C LEU A 243 -8.08 20.19 1.39
N ASN A 244 -9.17 19.65 0.82
CA ASN A 244 -9.57 18.24 0.77
C ASN A 244 -10.46 17.72 1.92
N LYS A 245 -11.31 18.59 2.52
CA LYS A 245 -12.41 18.14 3.39
C LYS A 245 -13.41 17.32 2.59
N GLY A 246 -13.41 16.01 2.85
CA GLY A 246 -14.37 15.13 2.22
C GLY A 246 -14.32 13.73 2.81
N ARG A 247 -15.46 13.05 2.75
CA ARG A 247 -15.64 11.68 3.18
C ARG A 247 -14.93 10.74 2.22
N TYR A 248 -13.89 10.07 2.70
CA TYR A 248 -13.23 8.99 1.98
C TYR A 248 -14.06 7.71 2.10
N ILE A 249 -14.17 6.97 1.00
CA ILE A 249 -14.85 5.67 0.91
C ILE A 249 -13.93 4.72 0.16
N SER A 250 -13.50 3.67 0.82
CA SER A 250 -12.67 2.62 0.21
C SER A 250 -13.53 1.62 -0.58
N PHE A 251 -13.04 1.18 -1.74
CA PHE A 251 -13.64 0.05 -2.47
C PHE A 251 -13.16 -1.31 -1.99
N LEU A 252 -12.32 -1.36 -0.96
CA LEU A 252 -11.85 -2.60 -0.37
C LEU A 252 -13.02 -3.46 0.12
N ASN A 253 -13.13 -4.66 -0.42
CA ASN A 253 -14.02 -5.69 0.08
C ASN A 253 -13.23 -6.93 0.54
N GLU A 254 -13.04 -7.03 1.85
CA GLU A 254 -12.31 -8.17 2.45
C GLU A 254 -13.07 -9.51 2.31
N GLU A 255 -14.39 -9.50 2.10
CA GLU A 255 -15.19 -10.74 1.97
C GLU A 255 -14.90 -11.49 0.67
N VAL A 256 -14.42 -10.78 -0.36
CA VAL A 256 -14.11 -11.35 -1.68
C VAL A 256 -12.61 -11.54 -1.90
N ARG A 257 -11.78 -11.24 -0.90
CA ARG A 257 -10.32 -11.30 -1.03
C ARG A 257 -9.83 -12.72 -1.35
N GLY A 258 -9.04 -12.85 -2.40
CA GLY A 258 -8.55 -14.14 -2.90
C GLY A 258 -9.58 -14.94 -3.71
N SER A 259 -10.76 -14.38 -3.99
CA SER A 259 -11.77 -15.06 -4.82
C SER A 259 -11.52 -14.89 -6.32
N GLY A 260 -10.70 -13.91 -6.71
CA GLY A 260 -10.42 -13.57 -8.11
C GLY A 260 -11.54 -12.79 -8.82
N VAL A 261 -12.71 -12.64 -8.20
CA VAL A 261 -13.85 -11.86 -8.73
C VAL A 261 -14.27 -10.82 -7.72
N TYR A 262 -14.36 -9.57 -8.15
CA TYR A 262 -14.79 -8.49 -7.27
C TYR A 262 -16.32 -8.40 -7.20
N ALA A 263 -16.84 -8.18 -5.99
CA ALA A 263 -18.23 -7.82 -5.79
C ALA A 263 -18.33 -6.60 -4.87
N VAL A 264 -19.21 -5.66 -5.23
CA VAL A 264 -19.49 -4.46 -4.42
C VAL A 264 -20.06 -4.88 -3.06
N PRO A 265 -19.53 -4.36 -1.93
CA PRO A 265 -20.09 -4.60 -0.60
C PRO A 265 -21.59 -4.29 -0.54
N GLY A 266 -22.35 -5.08 0.21
CA GLY A 266 -23.82 -4.95 0.24
C GLY A 266 -24.32 -3.54 0.60
N HIS A 267 -23.64 -2.86 1.54
CA HIS A 267 -23.97 -1.50 1.98
C HIS A 267 -23.64 -0.40 0.95
N MET A 268 -22.90 -0.74 -0.12
CA MET A 268 -22.49 0.18 -1.17
C MET A 268 -23.31 0.03 -2.46
N LYS A 269 -24.13 -1.03 -2.59
CA LYS A 269 -24.83 -1.34 -3.86
C LYS A 269 -25.85 -0.30 -4.32
N GLU A 270 -26.34 0.54 -3.43
CA GLU A 270 -27.26 1.64 -3.80
C GLU A 270 -26.54 2.84 -4.41
N SER A 271 -25.27 3.05 -4.05
CA SER A 271 -24.47 4.20 -4.49
C SER A 271 -23.46 3.84 -5.60
N PHE A 272 -23.10 2.56 -5.71
CA PHE A 272 -22.04 2.10 -6.61
C PHE A 272 -22.53 0.96 -7.50
N GLU A 273 -22.53 1.19 -8.81
CA GLU A 273 -22.87 0.21 -9.83
C GLU A 273 -21.60 -0.17 -10.60
N PHE A 274 -21.19 -1.43 -10.53
CA PHE A 274 -20.08 -1.99 -11.31
C PHE A 274 -20.66 -2.91 -12.38
N VAL A 275 -20.45 -2.57 -13.65
CA VAL A 275 -20.92 -3.32 -14.82
C VAL A 275 -19.70 -3.78 -15.62
N GLY A 276 -19.74 -5.01 -16.14
CA GLY A 276 -18.63 -5.64 -16.83
C GLY A 276 -17.94 -6.72 -15.99
N LYS A 277 -16.69 -7.05 -16.32
CA LYS A 277 -15.91 -8.09 -15.67
C LYS A 277 -14.88 -7.45 -14.74
N TRP A 278 -15.17 -7.49 -13.44
CA TRP A 278 -14.30 -6.95 -12.40
C TRP A 278 -13.60 -8.09 -11.64
N MET A 279 -12.28 -8.12 -11.75
CA MET A 279 -11.43 -9.01 -10.96
C MET A 279 -11.14 -8.40 -9.60
N GLU A 280 -10.89 -9.27 -8.63
CA GLU A 280 -10.43 -8.86 -7.31
C GLU A 280 -8.89 -8.91 -7.23
N ASN A 281 -8.29 -7.88 -6.65
CA ASN A 281 -6.86 -7.79 -6.36
C ASN A 281 -6.65 -7.22 -4.96
N GLU A 282 -6.25 -8.05 -4.00
CA GLU A 282 -6.09 -7.69 -2.59
C GLU A 282 -7.36 -7.04 -1.98
N GLY A 283 -8.52 -7.51 -2.42
CA GLY A 283 -9.85 -7.03 -2.03
C GLY A 283 -10.33 -5.80 -2.81
N TYR A 284 -9.52 -5.23 -3.71
CA TYR A 284 -9.91 -4.08 -4.54
C TYR A 284 -10.39 -4.49 -5.93
N PRO A 285 -11.28 -3.70 -6.56
CA PRO A 285 -11.72 -3.94 -7.94
C PRO A 285 -10.63 -3.60 -8.95
N THR A 286 -10.40 -4.53 -9.88
CA THR A 286 -9.56 -4.32 -11.06
C THR A 286 -10.32 -4.72 -12.33
N GLY A 287 -10.38 -3.86 -13.34
CA GLY A 287 -11.02 -4.19 -14.62
C GLY A 287 -10.32 -5.37 -15.32
N ALA A 288 -11.08 -6.26 -15.94
CA ALA A 288 -10.55 -7.29 -16.84
C ALA A 288 -10.59 -6.82 -18.31
N GLU A 289 -10.11 -7.65 -19.24
CA GLU A 289 -10.29 -7.40 -20.68
C GLU A 289 -11.78 -7.24 -21.06
N GLY A 290 -12.07 -6.30 -21.96
CA GLY A 290 -13.41 -5.88 -22.34
C GLY A 290 -13.82 -4.50 -21.84
N GLU A 291 -15.10 -4.18 -22.03
CA GLU A 291 -15.69 -2.91 -21.57
C GLU A 291 -16.16 -3.05 -20.11
N ASN A 292 -15.61 -2.19 -19.25
CA ASN A 292 -15.98 -2.11 -17.84
C ASN A 292 -16.48 -0.70 -17.53
N LEU A 293 -17.49 -0.63 -16.67
CA LEU A 293 -18.17 0.60 -16.31
C LEU A 293 -18.35 0.65 -14.79
N VAL A 294 -18.08 1.81 -14.21
CA VAL A 294 -18.47 2.13 -12.83
C VAL A 294 -19.36 3.37 -12.87
N LYS A 295 -20.51 3.31 -12.21
CA LYS A 295 -21.29 4.50 -11.89
C LYS A 295 -21.29 4.71 -10.38
N ILE A 296 -21.09 5.96 -10.01
CA ILE A 296 -20.98 6.42 -8.64
C ILE A 296 -22.01 7.51 -8.44
N HIS A 297 -23.03 7.21 -7.67
CA HIS A 297 -24.03 8.15 -7.20
C HIS A 297 -23.51 8.77 -5.89
N PHE A 298 -23.32 10.08 -5.87
CA PHE A 298 -22.86 10.81 -4.69
C PHE A 298 -23.64 12.11 -4.50
N SER A 299 -23.59 12.68 -3.30
CA SER A 299 -24.10 14.01 -3.01
C SER A 299 -22.99 14.82 -2.36
N GLY A 300 -22.73 16.03 -2.86
CA GLY A 300 -21.70 16.92 -2.31
C GLY A 300 -21.21 17.95 -3.32
N THR A 301 -20.12 18.65 -3.00
CA THR A 301 -19.58 19.76 -3.79
C THR A 301 -18.40 19.37 -4.68
N GLY A 302 -18.07 18.08 -4.76
CA GLY A 302 -16.97 17.60 -5.58
C GLY A 302 -16.61 16.15 -5.29
N ILE A 303 -15.73 15.60 -6.11
CA ILE A 303 -15.28 14.21 -5.97
C ILE A 303 -13.82 14.07 -6.42
N ILE A 304 -13.08 13.25 -5.66
CA ILE A 304 -11.71 12.84 -5.95
C ILE A 304 -11.72 11.32 -6.11
N LEU A 305 -11.08 10.81 -7.15
CA LEU A 305 -10.92 9.39 -7.43
C LEU A 305 -9.49 8.95 -7.07
N TYR A 306 -9.36 7.80 -6.42
CA TYR A 306 -8.07 7.21 -6.09
C TYR A 306 -7.86 5.91 -6.85
N LEU A 307 -6.76 5.85 -7.60
CA LEU A 307 -6.32 4.68 -8.35
C LEU A 307 -5.26 3.90 -7.57
N LEU A 308 -5.24 2.58 -7.74
CA LEU A 308 -4.17 1.75 -7.17
C LEU A 308 -2.82 2.11 -7.81
N THR A 309 -1.78 2.27 -6.99
CA THR A 309 -0.43 2.60 -7.45
C THR A 309 0.21 1.44 -8.23
N GLY A 310 0.77 1.73 -9.41
CA GLY A 310 1.55 0.76 -10.21
C GLY A 310 0.98 0.43 -11.59
N HIS A 311 -0.23 0.88 -11.91
CA HIS A 311 -0.83 0.69 -13.23
C HIS A 311 -0.27 1.71 -14.25
N LYS A 312 -0.07 1.25 -15.50
CA LYS A 312 0.24 2.12 -16.65
C LYS A 312 -0.97 3.02 -16.96
N GLU A 313 -0.74 4.13 -17.65
CA GLU A 313 -1.81 5.05 -18.11
C GLU A 313 -3.01 4.25 -18.60
N ALA A 314 -4.12 4.38 -17.87
CA ALA A 314 -5.32 3.63 -18.16
C ALA A 314 -6.09 4.38 -19.24
N ASN A 315 -6.44 3.71 -20.34
CA ASN A 315 -7.44 4.20 -21.29
C ASN A 315 -8.80 4.21 -20.59
N MET A 316 -9.07 5.28 -19.87
CA MET A 316 -10.29 5.55 -19.12
C MET A 316 -10.91 6.81 -19.71
N ALA A 317 -12.23 6.83 -19.84
CA ALA A 317 -12.99 8.06 -20.01
C ALA A 317 -13.88 8.30 -18.79
N LEU A 318 -13.91 9.53 -18.30
CA LEU A 318 -14.77 9.95 -17.20
C LEU A 318 -15.86 10.89 -17.71
N SER A 319 -17.05 10.78 -17.13
CA SER A 319 -18.09 11.78 -17.30
C SER A 319 -18.77 12.08 -15.96
N LEU A 320 -19.05 13.35 -15.72
CA LEU A 320 -19.79 13.84 -14.56
C LEU A 320 -21.11 14.43 -15.05
N ASP A 321 -22.23 13.91 -14.54
CA ASP A 321 -23.58 14.32 -14.94
C ASP A 321 -23.77 14.32 -16.46
N LYS A 322 -23.23 13.29 -17.12
CA LYS A 322 -23.19 13.09 -18.59
C LYS A 322 -22.26 14.02 -19.36
N ASN A 323 -21.57 14.94 -18.70
CA ASN A 323 -20.56 15.78 -19.32
C ASN A 323 -19.20 15.08 -19.28
N VAL A 324 -18.58 14.87 -20.44
CA VAL A 324 -17.26 14.24 -20.55
C VAL A 324 -16.19 15.14 -19.93
N ILE A 325 -15.27 14.54 -19.18
CA ILE A 325 -14.14 15.23 -18.55
C ILE A 325 -12.89 15.03 -19.41
N ASP A 326 -12.06 16.07 -19.54
CA ASP A 326 -10.82 16.04 -20.30
C ASP A 326 -9.72 15.26 -19.54
N ASP A 327 -9.46 14.03 -19.99
CA ASP A 327 -8.51 13.10 -19.38
C ASP A 327 -7.07 13.67 -19.32
N ASN A 328 -6.66 14.48 -20.31
CA ASN A 328 -5.29 15.00 -20.38
C ASN A 328 -4.93 15.90 -19.19
N LYS A 329 -5.92 16.61 -18.64
CA LYS A 329 -5.73 17.46 -17.45
C LYS A 329 -5.78 16.65 -16.15
N LEU A 330 -6.57 15.58 -16.11
CA LEU A 330 -6.75 14.73 -14.94
C LEU A 330 -5.49 13.94 -14.61
N PHE A 331 -4.85 13.36 -15.63
CA PHE A 331 -3.66 12.53 -15.44
C PHE A 331 -2.35 13.35 -15.34
N LYS A 332 -2.42 14.68 -15.36
CA LYS A 332 -1.23 15.49 -15.13
C LYS A 332 -0.76 15.31 -13.68
N ASP A 333 0.48 14.85 -13.51
CA ASP A 333 1.17 14.65 -12.22
C ASP A 333 0.52 13.60 -11.28
N TRP A 334 -0.39 12.76 -11.76
CA TRP A 334 -1.16 11.82 -10.90
C TRP A 334 -0.27 10.81 -10.15
N LYS A 335 0.85 10.39 -10.76
CA LYS A 335 1.85 9.52 -10.13
C LYS A 335 2.53 10.22 -8.97
N GLU A 336 2.78 11.51 -9.08
CA GLU A 336 3.38 12.34 -8.03
C GLU A 336 2.38 12.54 -6.88
N ARG A 337 1.08 12.57 -7.19
CA ARG A 337 -0.03 12.63 -6.21
C ARG A 337 -0.49 11.27 -5.70
N LYS A 338 0.34 10.22 -5.84
CA LYS A 338 0.08 8.87 -5.30
C LYS A 338 -1.31 8.32 -5.67
N GLY A 339 -1.69 8.41 -6.94
CA GLY A 339 -2.96 7.83 -7.41
C GLY A 339 -4.17 8.77 -7.34
N GLU A 340 -4.01 10.01 -6.86
CA GLU A 340 -5.10 10.97 -6.69
C GLU A 340 -5.48 11.69 -7.99
N LEU A 341 -6.75 11.59 -8.38
CA LEU A 341 -7.36 12.27 -9.51
C LEU A 341 -8.49 13.19 -9.02
N ILE A 342 -8.29 14.50 -9.15
CA ILE A 342 -9.30 15.49 -8.79
C ILE A 342 -10.30 15.58 -9.94
N VAL A 343 -11.42 14.87 -9.83
CA VAL A 343 -12.44 14.79 -10.87
C VAL A 343 -13.24 16.08 -10.95
N ALA A 344 -13.71 16.59 -9.82
CA ALA A 344 -14.43 17.86 -9.75
C ALA A 344 -14.31 18.52 -8.38
N LYS A 345 -14.32 19.86 -8.38
CA LYS A 345 -14.41 20.75 -7.21
C LYS A 345 -15.45 21.83 -7.51
N ASP A 346 -15.96 22.45 -6.44
CA ASP A 346 -16.86 23.61 -6.51
C ASP A 346 -18.17 23.34 -7.28
N LEU A 347 -18.66 22.10 -7.20
CA LEU A 347 -20.01 21.75 -7.67
C LEU A 347 -21.06 22.37 -6.74
N THR A 348 -22.26 22.60 -7.28
CA THR A 348 -23.44 22.91 -6.47
C THR A 348 -23.72 21.76 -5.52
N ASP A 349 -23.82 22.02 -4.22
CA ASP A 349 -24.13 20.97 -3.25
C ASP A 349 -25.45 20.26 -3.61
N GLY A 350 -25.37 18.96 -3.86
CA GLY A 350 -26.50 18.18 -4.35
C GLY A 350 -26.08 16.84 -4.97
N PRO A 351 -27.05 16.10 -5.53
CA PRO A 351 -26.81 14.79 -6.11
C PRO A 351 -26.12 14.87 -7.48
N HIS A 352 -25.12 14.02 -7.67
CA HIS A 352 -24.30 13.93 -8.88
C HIS A 352 -24.02 12.46 -9.25
N ILE A 353 -23.71 12.22 -10.52
CA ILE A 353 -23.33 10.90 -11.03
C ILE A 353 -21.98 11.00 -11.74
N LEU A 354 -20.97 10.34 -11.19
CA LEU A 354 -19.71 10.08 -11.87
C LEU A 354 -19.78 8.73 -12.59
N THR A 355 -19.52 8.73 -13.88
CA THR A 355 -19.41 7.53 -14.70
C THR A 355 -17.97 7.36 -15.19
N ILE A 356 -17.41 6.19 -14.95
CA ILE A 356 -16.07 5.80 -15.34
C ILE A 356 -16.19 4.64 -16.31
N THR A 357 -15.66 4.80 -17.52
CA THR A 357 -15.60 3.74 -18.54
C THR A 357 -14.15 3.37 -18.81
N GLY A 358 -13.85 2.08 -18.77
CA GLY A 358 -12.55 1.52 -19.15
C GLY A 358 -12.72 0.49 -20.27
N ARG A 359 -11.82 0.53 -21.26
CA ARG A 359 -11.73 -0.48 -22.31
C ARG A 359 -10.38 -1.17 -22.25
N ASP A 360 -10.39 -2.50 -22.14
CA ASP A 360 -9.21 -3.38 -22.14
C ASP A 360 -8.14 -2.94 -21.13
N ASN A 361 -8.57 -2.32 -20.04
CA ASN A 361 -7.70 -1.76 -19.04
C ASN A 361 -7.76 -2.58 -17.74
N HIS A 362 -6.58 -2.90 -17.20
CA HIS A 362 -6.44 -3.49 -15.87
C HIS A 362 -6.55 -2.38 -14.81
N LEU A 363 -7.62 -1.60 -14.88
CA LEU A 363 -7.83 -0.42 -14.05
C LEU A 363 -8.13 -0.84 -12.61
N GLY A 364 -7.20 -0.59 -11.70
CA GLY A 364 -7.37 -0.79 -10.27
C GLY A 364 -7.90 0.46 -9.58
N LEU A 365 -9.03 0.35 -8.87
CA LEU A 365 -9.62 1.46 -8.10
C LEU A 365 -9.42 1.24 -6.60
N GLU A 366 -8.88 2.25 -5.91
CA GLU A 366 -8.68 2.23 -4.45
C GLU A 366 -9.96 2.70 -3.73
N GLY A 367 -10.54 3.81 -4.19
CA GLY A 367 -11.69 4.43 -3.55
C GLY A 367 -11.97 5.83 -4.07
N ILE A 368 -12.85 6.56 -3.37
CA ILE A 368 -13.21 7.93 -3.69
C ILE A 368 -13.21 8.82 -2.46
N ARG A 369 -13.13 10.14 -2.65
CA ARG A 369 -13.48 11.14 -1.64
C ARG A 369 -14.55 12.07 -2.16
N ILE A 370 -15.64 12.19 -1.42
CA ILE A 370 -16.74 13.10 -1.70
C ILE A 370 -16.51 14.39 -0.91
N LEU A 371 -16.47 15.54 -1.58
CA LEU A 371 -16.25 16.85 -0.96
C LEU A 371 -17.58 17.47 -0.52
N GLY A 372 -17.52 18.35 0.49
CA GLY A 372 -18.69 19.09 0.99
C GLY A 372 -19.17 18.64 2.37
N ASP A 373 -18.77 17.46 2.82
CA ASP A 373 -19.09 16.96 4.16
C ASP A 373 -18.33 17.72 5.26
N ASN A 374 -18.98 17.87 6.42
CA ASN A 374 -18.31 18.38 7.62
C ASN A 374 -17.49 17.26 8.28
N ILE A 375 -16.17 17.39 8.23
CA ILE A 375 -15.23 16.40 8.77
C ILE A 375 -14.59 16.90 10.07
N ALA A 376 -14.68 16.08 11.12
CA ALA A 376 -14.07 16.33 12.42
C ALA A 376 -12.75 15.53 12.59
N TYR A 377 -11.90 15.95 13.52
CA TYR A 377 -10.76 15.15 13.96
C TYR A 377 -11.20 14.07 14.95
N PHE A 378 -10.48 12.94 14.95
CA PHE A 378 -10.67 11.90 15.95
C PHE A 378 -10.34 12.45 17.36
N PRO A 379 -11.17 12.20 18.39
CA PRO A 379 -10.85 12.58 19.76
C PRO A 379 -9.53 11.95 20.22
N TYR A 380 -8.75 12.67 21.01
CA TYR A 380 -7.48 12.17 21.51
C TYR A 380 -7.66 10.84 22.27
N GLY A 381 -6.84 9.84 21.95
CA GLY A 381 -6.90 8.51 22.55
C GLY A 381 -7.95 7.56 21.96
N SER A 382 -8.78 8.02 21.00
CA SER A 382 -9.72 7.15 20.29
C SER A 382 -9.02 6.18 19.32
N ILE A 383 -7.88 6.58 18.74
CA ILE A 383 -7.04 5.73 17.89
C ILE A 383 -5.86 5.18 18.68
N LYS A 384 -5.64 3.86 18.59
CA LYS A 384 -4.49 3.16 19.16
C LYS A 384 -3.76 2.37 18.08
N ILE A 385 -2.42 2.48 18.05
CA ILE A 385 -1.58 1.80 17.06
C ILE A 385 -0.60 0.87 17.78
N VAL A 386 -0.54 -0.40 17.34
CA VAL A 386 0.34 -1.42 17.95
C VAL A 386 1.00 -2.27 16.84
N PRO A 387 2.34 -2.40 16.80
CA PRO A 387 3.31 -1.68 17.63
C PRO A 387 3.41 -0.18 17.25
N ASN A 388 3.88 0.65 18.17
CA ASN A 388 4.06 2.10 17.96
C ASN A 388 5.49 2.50 17.52
N SER A 389 6.41 1.54 17.46
CA SER A 389 7.75 1.72 16.88
C SER A 389 8.34 0.37 16.47
N GLY A 390 9.32 0.37 15.57
CA GLY A 390 9.99 -0.84 15.12
C GLY A 390 11.18 -0.59 14.20
N ALA A 391 11.75 -1.69 13.71
CA ALA A 391 12.83 -1.68 12.74
C ALA A 391 12.59 -2.71 11.64
N ILE A 392 12.86 -2.35 10.39
CA ILE A 392 12.65 -3.18 9.20
C ILE A 392 13.94 -3.26 8.39
N THR A 393 14.48 -4.47 8.26
CA THR A 393 15.60 -4.77 7.34
C THR A 393 15.08 -5.43 6.06
N ARG A 394 14.48 -6.63 6.17
CA ARG A 394 13.95 -7.41 5.04
C ARG A 394 12.50 -7.89 5.22
N GLN A 395 11.98 -7.87 6.45
CA GLN A 395 10.68 -8.44 6.79
C GLN A 395 9.59 -7.37 6.80
N THR A 396 8.42 -7.69 6.27
CA THR A 396 7.24 -6.85 6.36
C THR A 396 6.72 -6.81 7.80
N ASN A 397 6.39 -5.62 8.32
CA ASN A 397 5.74 -5.42 9.61
C ASN A 397 4.25 -5.17 9.43
N TYR A 398 3.45 -5.63 10.40
CA TYR A 398 2.01 -5.42 10.44
C TYR A 398 1.68 -4.61 11.69
N LEU A 399 1.03 -3.47 11.49
CA LEU A 399 0.57 -2.60 12.55
C LEU A 399 -0.94 -2.70 12.64
N ASN A 400 -1.46 -2.93 13.84
CA ASN A 400 -2.89 -2.89 14.11
C ASN A 400 -3.28 -1.47 14.52
N VAL A 401 -4.27 -0.90 13.83
CA VAL A 401 -4.89 0.39 14.14
C VAL A 401 -6.28 0.10 14.67
N SER A 402 -6.53 0.45 15.93
CA SER A 402 -7.82 0.30 16.59
C SER A 402 -8.47 1.66 16.80
N LEU A 403 -9.75 1.78 16.46
CA LEU A 403 -10.58 2.95 16.72
C LEU A 403 -11.65 2.60 17.76
N ASN A 404 -11.72 3.38 18.84
CA ASN A 404 -12.75 3.31 19.87
C ASN A 404 -13.70 4.52 19.76
N THR A 405 -14.98 4.23 19.50
CA THR A 405 -16.02 5.24 19.25
C THR A 405 -16.81 5.65 20.50
N ALA A 406 -16.42 5.22 21.70
CA ALA A 406 -17.17 5.48 22.94
C ALA A 406 -17.37 6.97 23.28
N GLN A 407 -16.48 7.86 22.82
CA GLN A 407 -16.56 9.30 23.09
C GLN A 407 -16.83 10.13 21.83
N MET A 408 -17.30 9.48 20.75
CA MET A 408 -17.48 10.12 19.45
C MET A 408 -18.95 10.43 19.20
N SER A 409 -19.22 11.64 18.73
CA SER A 409 -20.54 12.01 18.23
C SER A 409 -20.74 11.47 16.81
N PRO A 410 -22.00 11.28 16.37
CA PRO A 410 -22.29 10.88 15.00
C PRO A 410 -21.74 11.88 13.99
N GLY A 411 -21.15 11.38 12.90
CA GLY A 411 -20.56 12.21 11.85
C GLY A 411 -19.32 11.58 11.21
N TYR A 412 -18.65 12.38 10.39
CA TYR A 412 -17.47 11.96 9.63
C TYR A 412 -16.19 12.42 10.31
N TYR A 413 -15.21 11.52 10.39
CA TYR A 413 -13.93 11.75 11.04
C TYR A 413 -12.77 11.45 10.11
N MET A 414 -11.71 12.26 10.21
CA MET A 414 -10.48 12.08 9.46
C MET A 414 -9.29 12.58 10.27
N ASP A 415 -8.17 11.88 10.20
CA ASP A 415 -6.88 12.33 10.75
C ASP A 415 -5.71 11.68 10.00
N HIS A 416 -4.49 12.11 10.33
CA HIS A 416 -3.25 11.60 9.78
C HIS A 416 -2.44 10.88 10.84
N ILE A 417 -2.05 9.64 10.54
CA ILE A 417 -1.03 8.92 11.27
C ILE A 417 0.33 9.29 10.67
N VAL A 418 1.19 9.91 11.48
CA VAL A 418 2.54 10.32 11.06
C VAL A 418 3.57 9.28 11.50
N PHE A 419 4.28 8.73 10.53
CA PHE A 419 5.41 7.83 10.71
C PHE A 419 6.71 8.61 10.62
N ASN A 420 7.42 8.69 11.74
CA ASN A 420 8.75 9.27 11.81
C ASN A 420 9.78 8.17 11.57
N THR A 421 10.60 8.31 10.52
CA THR A 421 11.61 7.31 10.16
C THR A 421 12.98 7.94 9.95
N ASN A 422 14.03 7.12 10.02
CA ASN A 422 15.38 7.54 9.64
C ASN A 422 15.56 7.81 8.12
N GLY A 423 14.51 7.60 7.31
CA GLY A 423 14.46 7.91 5.88
C GLY A 423 13.52 9.08 5.52
N GLY A 424 12.99 9.78 6.52
CA GLY A 424 12.00 10.86 6.36
C GLY A 424 10.63 10.52 6.93
N GLU A 425 9.70 11.47 6.80
CA GLU A 425 8.33 11.31 7.28
C GLU A 425 7.44 10.62 6.23
N ALA A 426 6.52 9.78 6.72
CA ALA A 426 5.45 9.22 5.91
C ALA A 426 4.11 9.38 6.62
N ILE A 427 3.03 9.49 5.85
CA ILE A 427 1.69 9.77 6.36
C ILE A 427 0.72 8.72 5.84
N VAL A 428 -0.14 8.22 6.73
CA VAL A 428 -1.34 7.45 6.40
C VAL A 428 -2.56 8.24 6.85
N GLU A 429 -3.50 8.47 5.94
CA GLU A 429 -4.79 9.05 6.31
C GLU A 429 -5.67 7.98 6.94
N VAL A 430 -6.42 8.33 7.97
CA VAL A 430 -7.43 7.48 8.60
C VAL A 430 -8.76 8.19 8.53
N SER A 431 -9.82 7.46 8.19
CA SER A 431 -11.19 7.99 8.14
C SER A 431 -12.19 7.01 8.75
N ALA A 432 -13.30 7.54 9.25
CA ALA A 432 -14.42 6.76 9.76
C ALA A 432 -15.73 7.55 9.67
N GLU A 433 -16.84 6.83 9.50
CA GLU A 433 -18.18 7.37 9.75
C GLU A 433 -18.67 6.81 11.09
N VAL A 434 -18.94 7.68 12.06
CA VAL A 434 -19.66 7.28 13.27
C VAL A 434 -21.14 7.48 12.98
N LEU A 435 -21.86 6.38 12.92
CA LEU A 435 -23.30 6.41 12.70
C LEU A 435 -24.00 6.96 13.95
N PRO A 436 -25.18 7.59 13.80
CA PRO A 436 -25.99 7.93 14.96
C PRO A 436 -26.25 6.70 15.82
N ASP A 437 -26.15 6.88 17.15
CA ASP A 437 -26.83 5.97 18.07
C ASP A 437 -28.34 6.22 17.88
N ASN A 438 -28.86 5.70 16.77
CA ASN A 438 -30.26 5.40 16.72
C ASN A 438 -30.41 4.27 17.75
N THR A 439 -30.70 4.63 19.01
CA THR A 439 -31.61 3.84 19.83
C THR A 439 -32.74 3.49 18.88
N LEU A 440 -32.69 2.26 18.37
CA LEU A 440 -33.25 1.89 17.07
C LEU A 440 -34.68 2.38 17.05
N LYS A 441 -34.96 3.43 16.29
CA LYS A 441 -36.33 3.91 16.14
C LYS A 441 -37.03 2.82 15.36
N VAL A 442 -37.67 1.95 16.13
CA VAL A 442 -38.39 0.80 15.65
C VAL A 442 -39.78 1.24 15.19
N VAL A 443 -40.32 0.48 14.27
CA VAL A 443 -41.69 0.58 13.80
C VAL A 443 -42.39 -0.69 14.29
N ASP A 444 -43.39 -0.53 15.14
CA ASP A 444 -44.20 -1.66 15.60
C ASP A 444 -45.04 -2.18 14.44
N ILE A 445 -44.89 -3.48 14.12
CA ILE A 445 -45.68 -4.13 13.09
C ILE A 445 -46.79 -4.92 13.76
N TYR A 446 -48.02 -4.47 13.50
CA TYR A 446 -49.22 -5.09 14.03
C TYR A 446 -49.67 -6.24 13.14
N ARG A 447 -50.03 -7.36 13.77
CA ARG A 447 -50.63 -8.50 13.08
C ARG A 447 -52.14 -8.50 13.26
N TYR A 448 -52.81 -8.73 12.14
CA TYR A 448 -54.25 -8.86 12.04
C TYR A 448 -54.59 -10.18 11.35
N TYR A 449 -55.66 -10.83 11.82
CA TYR A 449 -56.12 -12.12 11.30
C TYR A 449 -57.62 -12.08 11.05
N ASN A 450 -58.08 -12.60 9.91
CA ASN A 450 -59.51 -12.65 9.55
C ASN A 450 -60.07 -14.08 9.46
N GLY A 451 -59.35 -15.09 9.98
CA GLY A 451 -59.73 -16.49 9.86
C GLY A 451 -59.09 -17.24 8.69
N THR A 452 -58.44 -16.54 7.75
CA THR A 452 -57.75 -17.18 6.61
C THR A 452 -56.41 -16.53 6.31
N ASP A 453 -56.34 -15.20 6.36
CA ASP A 453 -55.15 -14.42 6.00
C ASP A 453 -54.57 -13.62 7.16
N TYR A 454 -53.24 -13.45 7.13
CA TYR A 454 -52.49 -12.65 8.09
C TYR A 454 -51.95 -11.39 7.43
N LEU A 455 -52.42 -10.25 7.94
CA LEU A 455 -51.98 -8.94 7.51
C LEU A 455 -51.04 -8.35 8.57
N PHE A 456 -49.89 -7.85 8.11
CA PHE A 456 -48.89 -7.15 8.89
C PHE A 456 -48.82 -5.70 8.40
N THR A 457 -48.96 -4.75 9.31
CA THR A 457 -48.97 -3.31 8.99
C THR A 457 -48.30 -2.48 10.08
N ASP A 458 -47.57 -1.46 9.67
CA ASP A 458 -47.02 -0.41 10.53
C ASP A 458 -48.04 0.69 10.84
N ASN A 459 -49.13 0.77 10.06
CA ASN A 459 -50.10 1.86 10.15
C ASN A 459 -51.54 1.33 10.12
N PRO A 460 -52.02 0.69 11.21
CA PRO A 460 -53.38 0.18 11.27
C PRO A 460 -54.46 1.28 11.15
N GLN A 461 -54.12 2.53 11.47
CA GLN A 461 -55.05 3.65 11.40
C GLN A 461 -55.34 4.06 9.95
N SER A 462 -54.31 4.16 9.10
CA SER A 462 -54.53 4.44 7.67
C SER A 462 -55.26 3.31 6.95
N GLU A 463 -55.15 2.08 7.45
CA GLU A 463 -55.79 0.89 6.88
C GLU A 463 -57.14 0.53 7.54
N ALA A 464 -57.64 1.34 8.48
CA ALA A 464 -58.80 1.01 9.32
C ALA A 464 -60.03 0.58 8.51
N ARG A 465 -60.31 1.26 7.39
CA ARG A 465 -61.43 0.92 6.50
C ARG A 465 -61.30 -0.51 5.95
N ARG A 466 -60.12 -0.91 5.46
CA ARG A 466 -59.86 -2.25 4.93
C ARG A 466 -59.94 -3.31 6.03
N LEU A 467 -59.42 -2.99 7.21
CA LEU A 467 -59.42 -3.91 8.34
C LEU A 467 -60.85 -4.25 8.78
N ILE A 468 -61.72 -3.23 8.87
CA ILE A 468 -63.14 -3.41 9.21
C ILE A 468 -63.88 -4.15 8.10
N GLN A 469 -63.74 -3.71 6.84
CA GLN A 469 -64.49 -4.29 5.72
C GLN A 469 -64.16 -5.77 5.46
N ASN A 470 -62.95 -6.22 5.80
CA ASN A 470 -62.51 -7.59 5.58
C ASN A 470 -62.42 -8.42 6.88
N ASN A 471 -63.09 -7.98 7.95
CA ASN A 471 -63.20 -8.70 9.23
C ASN A 471 -61.84 -9.06 9.87
N TYR A 472 -60.83 -8.20 9.72
CA TYR A 472 -59.53 -8.40 10.37
C TYR A 472 -59.60 -8.06 11.85
N VAL A 473 -59.21 -9.01 12.70
CA VAL A 473 -59.10 -8.83 14.15
C VAL A 473 -57.64 -8.58 14.52
N LYS A 474 -57.38 -7.53 15.31
CA LYS A 474 -56.03 -7.20 15.80
C LYS A 474 -55.57 -8.26 16.79
N GLU A 475 -54.43 -8.89 16.53
CA GLU A 475 -53.81 -9.86 17.47
C GLU A 475 -52.71 -9.21 18.32
N GLY A 476 -52.18 -8.06 17.92
CA GLY A 476 -51.16 -7.31 18.66
C GLY A 476 -49.92 -6.99 17.83
N ILE A 477 -48.83 -6.64 18.50
CA ILE A 477 -47.52 -6.42 17.85
C ILE A 477 -46.88 -7.79 17.58
N ALA A 478 -46.57 -8.08 16.33
CA ALA A 478 -45.91 -9.35 15.96
C ALA A 478 -44.39 -9.26 16.01
N PHE A 479 -43.83 -8.15 15.55
CA PHE A 479 -42.40 -7.87 15.56
C PHE A 479 -42.17 -6.38 15.31
N ARG A 480 -40.92 -5.93 15.46
CA ARG A 480 -40.52 -4.55 15.15
C ARG A 480 -39.56 -4.49 13.99
N LEU A 481 -39.87 -3.62 13.04
CA LEU A 481 -38.99 -3.25 11.94
C LEU A 481 -38.20 -2.00 12.30
N PHE A 482 -37.21 -1.66 11.49
CA PHE A 482 -36.43 -0.44 11.61
C PHE A 482 -37.11 0.69 10.82
N LYS A 483 -36.97 1.95 11.25
CA LYS A 483 -37.38 3.07 10.42
C LYS A 483 -36.54 3.15 9.13
N PRO A 484 -37.11 3.64 8.01
CA PRO A 484 -36.36 3.95 6.80
C PRO A 484 -35.12 4.81 7.11
N GLY A 485 -34.00 4.51 6.45
CA GLY A 485 -32.72 5.18 6.68
C GLY A 485 -31.87 4.60 7.82
N THR A 486 -32.29 3.49 8.44
CA THR A 486 -31.46 2.80 9.43
C THR A 486 -30.31 2.04 8.73
N PRO A 487 -29.03 2.29 9.05
CA PRO A 487 -27.90 1.64 8.40
C PRO A 487 -27.93 0.10 8.53
N GLY A 488 -27.53 -0.61 7.47
CA GLY A 488 -27.53 -2.08 7.44
C GLY A 488 -28.92 -2.72 7.33
N THR A 489 -29.94 -1.93 6.97
CA THR A 489 -31.32 -2.38 6.79
C THR A 489 -31.84 -1.93 5.43
N ILE A 490 -32.78 -2.67 4.86
CA ILE A 490 -33.40 -2.41 3.56
C ILE A 490 -34.93 -2.46 3.71
N GLY A 491 -35.67 -1.81 2.80
CA GLY A 491 -37.13 -1.83 2.82
C GLY A 491 -37.71 -3.24 2.81
N PHE A 492 -38.70 -3.48 3.67
CA PHE A 492 -39.50 -4.70 3.73
C PHE A 492 -40.88 -4.42 3.15
N TYR A 493 -41.19 -5.10 2.06
CA TYR A 493 -42.30 -4.78 1.17
C TYR A 493 -43.44 -5.78 1.32
N ARG A 494 -44.67 -5.32 1.06
CA ARG A 494 -45.91 -6.09 1.09
C ARG A 494 -46.53 -6.18 -0.29
N TRP A 495 -47.05 -7.36 -0.62
CA TRP A 495 -47.91 -7.61 -1.77
C TRP A 495 -49.19 -8.32 -1.35
N TYR A 496 -50.28 -8.09 -2.09
CA TYR A 496 -51.57 -8.74 -1.89
C TYR A 496 -52.06 -9.42 -3.17
N ASN A 497 -52.48 -10.69 -3.09
CA ASN A 497 -53.11 -11.37 -4.22
C ASN A 497 -54.63 -11.47 -4.00
N PRO A 498 -55.48 -10.82 -4.80
CA PRO A 498 -56.93 -10.82 -4.62
C PRO A 498 -57.60 -12.17 -4.94
N GLN A 499 -56.96 -13.02 -5.75
CA GLN A 499 -57.49 -14.34 -6.11
C GLN A 499 -57.30 -15.35 -4.97
N SER A 500 -56.09 -15.44 -4.43
CA SER A 500 -55.79 -16.31 -3.27
C SER A 500 -56.13 -15.66 -1.93
N ARG A 501 -56.40 -14.35 -1.92
CA ARG A 501 -56.63 -13.51 -0.74
C ARG A 501 -55.47 -13.54 0.26
N SER A 502 -54.23 -13.68 -0.22
CA SER A 502 -53.05 -13.83 0.63
C SER A 502 -52.08 -12.66 0.53
N HIS A 503 -51.49 -12.27 1.67
CA HIS A 503 -50.37 -11.34 1.70
C HIS A 503 -49.01 -12.05 1.65
N PHE A 504 -48.05 -11.41 0.98
CA PHE A 504 -46.65 -11.84 0.91
C PHE A 504 -45.72 -10.68 1.26
N TYR A 505 -44.60 -10.97 1.93
CA TYR A 505 -43.64 -9.97 2.39
C TYR A 505 -42.21 -10.37 2.07
N HIS A 506 -41.43 -9.43 1.55
CA HIS A 506 -40.03 -9.64 1.21
C HIS A 506 -39.26 -8.33 1.21
N TYR A 507 -37.94 -8.39 1.45
CA TYR A 507 -37.07 -7.22 1.32
C TYR A 507 -36.58 -6.93 -0.11
N ASP A 508 -36.94 -7.80 -1.04
CA ASP A 508 -36.57 -7.67 -2.46
C ASP A 508 -37.81 -7.16 -3.18
N SER A 509 -37.72 -5.99 -3.80
CA SER A 509 -38.82 -5.38 -4.54
C SER A 509 -39.31 -6.22 -5.74
N SER A 510 -38.53 -7.22 -6.17
CA SER A 510 -38.92 -8.21 -7.17
C SER A 510 -39.54 -9.49 -6.59
N GLY A 511 -39.67 -9.60 -5.27
CA GLY A 511 -40.30 -10.72 -4.57
C GLY A 511 -39.40 -11.92 -4.29
N GLY A 512 -38.07 -11.81 -4.44
CA GLY A 512 -37.13 -12.84 -3.99
C GLY A 512 -37.33 -14.19 -4.67
N LYS A 513 -37.47 -14.19 -6.01
CA LYS A 513 -37.76 -15.36 -6.86
C LYS A 513 -39.17 -15.95 -6.72
N LYS A 514 -40.05 -15.35 -5.92
CA LYS A 514 -41.47 -15.70 -5.89
C LYS A 514 -42.13 -15.29 -7.21
N ASP A 515 -42.99 -16.15 -7.75
CA ASP A 515 -43.91 -15.75 -8.81
C ASP A 515 -44.96 -14.78 -8.27
N LEU A 516 -44.84 -13.51 -8.65
CA LEU A 516 -45.74 -12.42 -8.26
C LEU A 516 -46.88 -12.20 -9.26
N ARG A 517 -47.11 -13.09 -10.23
CA ARG A 517 -48.28 -12.98 -11.11
C ARG A 517 -49.57 -12.96 -10.29
N GLY A 518 -50.40 -11.95 -10.52
CA GLY A 518 -51.64 -11.71 -9.78
C GLY A 518 -51.45 -11.06 -8.40
N TYR A 519 -50.23 -10.75 -7.97
CA TYR A 519 -49.99 -9.95 -6.77
C TYR A 519 -49.97 -8.45 -7.10
N ILE A 520 -50.58 -7.66 -6.24
CA ILE A 520 -50.58 -6.20 -6.26
C ILE A 520 -49.56 -5.72 -5.23
N PHE A 521 -48.63 -4.86 -5.64
CA PHE A 521 -47.65 -4.26 -4.74
C PHE A 521 -48.32 -3.20 -3.86
N GLU A 522 -48.15 -3.31 -2.54
CA GLU A 522 -48.77 -2.40 -1.56
C GLU A 522 -47.76 -1.48 -0.86
N GLY A 523 -46.47 -1.58 -1.19
CA GLY A 523 -45.41 -0.72 -0.66
C GLY A 523 -44.64 -1.30 0.52
N SER A 524 -43.80 -0.47 1.15
CA SER A 524 -42.99 -0.85 2.31
C SER A 524 -43.73 -0.65 3.61
N ILE A 525 -43.53 -1.56 4.57
CA ILE A 525 -44.04 -1.49 5.94
C ILE A 525 -42.94 -1.15 6.97
N GLY A 526 -41.77 -0.70 6.50
CA GLY A 526 -40.56 -0.44 7.31
C GLY A 526 -39.33 -1.14 6.75
N ASN A 527 -38.20 -1.05 7.44
CA ASN A 527 -36.94 -1.69 7.03
C ASN A 527 -36.62 -2.94 7.85
N ILE A 528 -36.01 -3.94 7.23
CA ILE A 528 -35.54 -5.18 7.84
C ILE A 528 -34.03 -5.33 7.64
N ALA A 529 -33.34 -5.97 8.59
CA ALA A 529 -31.93 -6.31 8.41
C ALA A 529 -31.81 -7.65 7.68
N THR A 530 -30.94 -7.73 6.67
CA THR A 530 -30.66 -8.96 5.89
C THR A 530 -29.49 -9.76 6.48
N SER A 531 -28.73 -9.16 7.38
CA SER A 531 -27.70 -9.79 8.23
C SER A 531 -27.98 -9.51 9.70
N ARG A 532 -27.53 -10.39 10.60
CA ARG A 532 -27.78 -10.26 12.05
C ARG A 532 -27.14 -8.98 12.61
N LEU A 533 -27.97 -8.08 13.15
CA LEU A 533 -27.53 -6.87 13.88
C LEU A 533 -27.62 -7.10 15.40
N THR A 534 -26.96 -6.24 16.19
CA THR A 534 -27.02 -6.31 17.67
C THR A 534 -28.48 -6.26 18.16
N ASN A 535 -28.84 -7.13 19.10
CA ASN A 535 -30.18 -7.21 19.70
C ASN A 535 -31.31 -7.50 18.68
N THR A 536 -31.01 -8.21 17.58
CA THR A 536 -32.04 -8.69 16.61
C THR A 536 -32.26 -10.19 16.74
N ARG A 537 -33.39 -10.66 16.22
CA ARG A 537 -33.76 -12.09 16.12
C ARG A 537 -34.30 -12.39 14.72
N GLU A 538 -34.24 -13.65 14.32
CA GLU A 538 -34.77 -14.11 13.04
C GLU A 538 -36.28 -13.88 12.93
N LEU A 539 -36.73 -13.43 11.76
CA LEU A 539 -38.12 -13.48 11.34
C LEU A 539 -38.30 -14.68 10.42
N TYR A 540 -38.99 -15.71 10.89
CA TYR A 540 -39.25 -16.93 10.14
C TYR A 540 -40.49 -16.77 9.26
N ARG A 541 -40.37 -17.22 8.01
CA ARG A 541 -41.46 -17.28 7.05
C ARG A 541 -41.99 -18.71 6.97
N TRP A 542 -43.31 -18.83 6.94
CA TRP A 542 -44.04 -20.09 6.86
C TRP A 542 -45.03 -20.03 5.72
N TYR A 543 -45.22 -21.15 5.01
CA TYR A 543 -46.07 -21.22 3.83
C TYR A 543 -47.06 -22.39 3.92
N ASN A 544 -48.33 -22.12 3.62
CA ASN A 544 -49.36 -23.13 3.48
C ASN A 544 -49.61 -23.42 1.99
N SER A 545 -49.14 -24.57 1.52
CA SER A 545 -49.24 -24.95 0.11
C SER A 545 -50.65 -25.24 -0.38
N LYS A 546 -51.61 -25.50 0.54
CA LYS A 546 -53.01 -25.76 0.17
C LYS A 546 -53.78 -24.47 -0.08
N THR A 547 -53.48 -23.43 0.68
CA THR A 547 -54.21 -22.15 0.62
C THR A 547 -53.42 -21.03 -0.04
N GLY A 548 -52.11 -21.18 -0.24
CA GLY A 548 -51.24 -20.15 -0.80
C GLY A 548 -50.93 -19.00 0.17
N HIS A 549 -51.15 -19.19 1.48
CA HIS A 549 -50.99 -18.16 2.50
C HIS A 549 -49.63 -18.22 3.18
N TYR A 550 -49.12 -17.05 3.56
CA TYR A 550 -47.86 -16.90 4.28
C TYR A 550 -48.09 -16.44 5.71
N PHE A 551 -47.18 -16.83 6.59
CA PHE A 551 -47.15 -16.39 7.98
C PHE A 551 -45.73 -16.04 8.41
N TYR A 552 -45.59 -15.01 9.24
CA TYR A 552 -44.31 -14.47 9.69
C TYR A 552 -44.30 -14.43 11.22
N SER A 553 -43.24 -14.97 11.82
CA SER A 553 -43.10 -15.02 13.28
C SER A 553 -41.64 -15.05 13.70
N THR A 554 -41.35 -14.47 14.86
CA THR A 554 -40.04 -14.58 15.51
C THR A 554 -39.88 -15.86 16.33
N ASP A 555 -40.94 -16.67 16.44
CA ASP A 555 -40.88 -17.99 17.02
C ASP A 555 -40.50 -19.03 15.95
N ILE A 556 -39.38 -19.72 16.16
CA ILE A 556 -38.89 -20.80 15.28
C ILE A 556 -39.85 -21.97 15.19
N GLN A 557 -40.78 -22.08 16.14
CA GLN A 557 -41.84 -23.07 16.14
C GLN A 557 -43.09 -22.61 15.39
N GLY A 558 -43.12 -21.39 14.85
CA GLY A 558 -44.24 -20.86 14.08
C GLY A 558 -45.35 -20.24 14.92
N GLY A 559 -45.18 -20.06 16.23
CA GLY A 559 -46.19 -19.49 17.10
C GLY A 559 -47.51 -20.29 17.09
N ALA A 560 -48.64 -19.59 16.96
CA ALA A 560 -49.99 -20.16 17.04
C ALA A 560 -50.49 -20.83 15.75
N ILE A 561 -49.64 -21.04 14.74
CA ILE A 561 -50.08 -21.63 13.46
C ILE A 561 -50.34 -23.14 13.56
N ASN A 562 -51.21 -23.63 12.69
CA ASN A 562 -51.37 -25.07 12.48
C ASN A 562 -50.17 -25.64 11.70
N LYS A 563 -49.23 -26.25 12.42
CA LYS A 563 -48.00 -26.85 11.87
C LYS A 563 -48.24 -28.03 10.92
N LYS A 564 -49.45 -28.61 10.88
CA LYS A 564 -49.80 -29.63 9.86
C LYS A 564 -50.10 -29.00 8.50
N ALA A 565 -50.47 -27.72 8.48
CA ALA A 565 -50.85 -26.98 7.29
C ALA A 565 -49.74 -26.05 6.78
N TYR A 566 -48.98 -25.44 7.69
CA TYR A 566 -47.87 -24.55 7.37
C TYR A 566 -46.53 -25.29 7.40
N ARG A 567 -45.71 -25.08 6.37
CA ARG A 567 -44.33 -25.56 6.29
C ARG A 567 -43.36 -24.41 6.43
N PHE A 568 -42.19 -24.68 6.98
CA PHE A 568 -41.11 -23.70 7.08
C PHE A 568 -40.62 -23.30 5.68
N ASP A 569 -40.51 -21.99 5.43
CA ASP A 569 -40.20 -21.40 4.12
C ASP A 569 -38.96 -20.47 4.17
N GLY A 570 -38.20 -20.56 5.27
CA GLY A 570 -36.92 -19.85 5.45
C GLY A 570 -36.99 -18.65 6.39
N ILE A 571 -35.87 -17.92 6.43
CA ILE A 571 -35.73 -16.69 7.23
C ILE A 571 -36.00 -15.50 6.30
N ALA A 572 -36.98 -14.68 6.65
CA ALA A 572 -37.31 -13.45 5.93
C ALA A 572 -36.31 -12.31 6.19
N GLY A 573 -35.65 -12.33 7.36
CA GLY A 573 -34.62 -11.37 7.77
C GLY A 573 -34.48 -11.33 9.28
N TYR A 574 -33.90 -10.24 9.80
CA TYR A 574 -33.70 -10.00 11.23
C TYR A 574 -34.47 -8.77 11.70
N VAL A 575 -35.21 -8.94 12.79
CA VAL A 575 -36.15 -7.97 13.37
C VAL A 575 -35.88 -7.76 14.87
N LYS A 576 -36.55 -6.78 15.48
CA LYS A 576 -36.41 -6.42 16.90
C LYS A 576 -37.44 -7.09 17.81
#